data_AF-A0A964NZH2-F1
#
_entry.id   AF-A0A964NZH2-F1
#
_cell.length_a   1.000
_cell.length_b   1.000
_cell.length_c   1.000
_cell.angle_alpha   90.00
_cell.angle_beta   90.00
_cell.angle_gamma   90.00
#
_symmetry.space_group_name_H-M   'P 1'
#
loop_
_entity.id
_entity.type
_entity.pdbx_description
1 polymer ?
#
loop_
_entity_poly.entity_id
_entity_poly.type
_entity_poly.pdbx_seq_one_letter_code
_entity_poly.pdbx_strand_id
1 'polypeptide(L)'
;MPNVEYGEKEIDFKWGAAKARDGSSATATALGLGWGATPWWFTEVYGKWRRDPIEGRRFDAWEWENRFQLTETGRYPVDVGLLLEIERPRARAEGYELTFGPLLQWEWGAVQGNLNLLWQKHVRADETSDTEQHYQWQLKWRATRTLEWGAQGFGNLGRWDH
;
A
#
# COMPACT_ATOMS: atom_id res chain seq x y z
N MET A 1 1.38 -8.91 -7.21
CA MET A 1 2.35 -7.81 -7.25
C MET A 1 2.23 -7.13 -8.60
N PRO A 2 2.05 -5.80 -8.66
CA PRO A 2 2.10 -5.07 -9.93
C PRO A 2 3.52 -5.20 -10.52
N ASN A 3 3.62 -5.46 -11.82
CA ASN A 3 4.90 -5.41 -12.52
C ASN A 3 5.30 -3.94 -12.70
N VAL A 4 6.61 -3.66 -12.73
CA VAL A 4 7.10 -2.30 -13.06
C VAL A 4 7.24 -2.18 -14.57
N GLU A 5 6.54 -1.22 -15.18
CA GLU A 5 6.72 -0.86 -16.58
C GLU A 5 7.57 0.41 -16.70
N TYR A 6 8.69 0.31 -17.43
CA TYR A 6 9.61 1.44 -17.57
C TYR A 6 8.99 2.58 -18.37
N GLY A 7 9.03 3.80 -17.80
CA GLY A 7 8.50 5.00 -18.44
C GLY A 7 6.98 5.17 -18.33
N GLU A 8 6.27 4.21 -17.73
CA GLU A 8 4.84 4.33 -17.41
C GLU A 8 4.60 5.58 -16.56
N LYS A 9 3.48 6.26 -16.81
CA LYS A 9 3.02 7.39 -16.01
C LYS A 9 1.60 7.12 -15.57
N GLU A 10 1.35 7.26 -14.28
CA GLU A 10 0.06 6.96 -13.66
C GLU A 10 -0.51 8.22 -13.01
N ILE A 11 -1.83 8.34 -13.08
CA ILE A 11 -2.60 9.31 -12.29
C ILE A 11 -3.65 8.49 -11.54
N ASP A 12 -3.54 8.45 -10.22
CA ASP A 12 -4.46 7.71 -9.37
C ASP A 12 -5.36 8.63 -8.55
N PHE A 13 -6.59 8.19 -8.30
CA PHE A 13 -7.56 8.86 -7.46
C PHE A 13 -8.25 7.85 -6.54
N LYS A 14 -8.02 8.00 -5.23
CA LYS A 14 -8.65 7.18 -4.19
C LYS A 14 -9.70 8.00 -3.46
N TRP A 15 -10.88 7.43 -3.22
CA TRP A 15 -11.92 8.01 -2.36
C TRP A 15 -12.50 6.94 -1.44
N GLY A 16 -12.70 7.30 -0.17
CA GLY A 16 -13.29 6.40 0.83
C GLY A 16 -14.21 7.15 1.79
N ALA A 17 -15.21 6.44 2.30
CA ALA A 17 -16.11 6.93 3.33
C ALA A 17 -16.30 5.86 4.41
N ALA A 18 -16.26 6.28 5.68
CA ALA A 18 -16.48 5.43 6.83
C ALA A 18 -17.56 6.05 7.73
N LYS A 19 -18.42 5.22 8.31
CA LYS A 19 -19.43 5.63 9.30
C LYS A 19 -19.28 4.79 10.55
N ALA A 20 -19.07 5.44 11.68
CA ALA A 20 -18.97 4.78 12.97
C ALA A 20 -20.36 4.50 13.56
N ARG A 21 -20.41 3.59 14.55
CA ARG A 21 -21.66 3.17 15.22
C ARG A 21 -22.33 4.32 15.98
N ASP A 22 -21.56 5.32 16.41
CA ASP A 22 -22.06 6.53 17.05
C ASP A 22 -22.70 7.54 16.06
N GLY A 23 -22.72 7.21 14.77
CA GLY A 23 -23.30 8.02 13.72
C GLY A 23 -22.34 9.01 13.07
N SER A 24 -21.12 9.18 13.60
CA SER A 24 -20.09 10.03 12.98
C SER A 24 -19.63 9.44 11.63
N SER A 25 -19.25 10.31 10.70
CA SER A 25 -18.78 9.89 9.38
C SER A 25 -17.50 10.63 8.98
N ALA A 26 -16.56 9.92 8.39
CA ALA A 26 -15.35 10.47 7.82
C ALA A 26 -15.30 10.16 6.32
N THR A 27 -14.70 11.06 5.55
CA THR A 27 -14.35 10.78 4.15
C THR A 27 -12.89 11.12 3.91
N ALA A 28 -12.22 10.32 3.09
CA ALA A 28 -10.83 10.51 2.71
C ALA A 28 -10.72 10.54 1.19
N THR A 29 -9.73 11.27 0.70
CA THR A 29 -9.41 11.37 -0.74
C THR A 29 -7.91 11.45 -0.92
N ALA A 30 -7.37 10.74 -1.91
CA ALA A 30 -5.98 10.85 -2.31
C ALA A 30 -5.88 11.07 -3.83
N LEU A 31 -4.89 11.85 -4.25
CA LEU A 31 -4.52 12.04 -5.64
C LEU A 31 -3.03 11.70 -5.80
N GLY A 32 -2.72 10.76 -6.68
CA GLY A 32 -1.38 10.23 -6.93
C GLY A 32 -0.85 10.59 -8.31
N LEU A 33 0.46 10.81 -8.39
CA LEU A 33 1.20 10.88 -9.65
C LEU A 33 2.34 9.86 -9.61
N GLY A 34 2.24 8.85 -10.46
CA GLY A 34 3.16 7.71 -10.53
C GLY A 34 4.06 7.75 -11.76
N TRP A 35 5.26 7.19 -11.62
CA TRP A 35 6.22 7.05 -12.70
C TRP A 35 7.09 5.79 -12.56
N GLY A 36 7.16 4.99 -13.63
CA GLY A 36 8.14 3.92 -13.81
C GLY A 36 9.54 4.48 -14.06
N ALA A 37 10.24 4.82 -12.98
CA ALA A 37 11.53 5.51 -13.00
C ALA A 37 12.64 4.68 -13.67
N THR A 38 12.63 3.37 -13.49
CA THR A 38 13.54 2.40 -14.14
C THR A 38 12.78 1.11 -14.47
N PRO A 39 13.36 0.15 -15.21
CA PRO A 39 12.72 -1.15 -15.46
C PRO A 39 12.40 -1.99 -14.21
N TRP A 40 12.89 -1.60 -13.04
CA TRP A 40 12.70 -2.33 -11.78
C TRP A 40 12.21 -1.44 -10.65
N TRP A 41 11.96 -0.14 -10.88
CA TRP A 41 11.50 0.80 -9.86
C TRP A 41 10.35 1.66 -10.38
N PHE A 42 9.22 1.56 -9.69
CA PHE A 42 8.08 2.47 -9.82
C PHE A 42 7.99 3.34 -8.57
N THR A 43 7.70 4.62 -8.76
CA THR A 43 7.57 5.58 -7.67
C THR A 43 6.33 6.44 -7.85
N GLU A 44 5.65 6.75 -6.75
CA GLU A 44 4.42 7.52 -6.77
C GLU A 44 4.32 8.47 -5.59
N VAL A 45 3.84 9.68 -5.84
CA VAL A 45 3.62 10.69 -4.80
C VAL A 45 2.14 11.02 -4.70
N TYR A 46 1.59 10.91 -3.50
CA TYR A 46 0.20 11.23 -3.18
C TYR A 46 0.06 12.47 -2.31
N GLY A 47 -0.93 13.30 -2.64
CA GLY A 47 -1.53 14.21 -1.68
C GLY A 47 -2.78 13.58 -1.07
N LYS A 48 -2.91 13.59 0.26
CA LYS A 48 -4.06 13.05 0.99
C LYS A 48 -4.86 14.16 1.67
N TRP A 49 -6.19 14.05 1.61
CA TRP A 49 -7.15 14.93 2.29
C TRP A 49 -8.14 14.10 3.07
N ARG A 50 -8.52 14.60 4.23
CA ARG A 50 -9.55 14.02 5.10
C ARG A 50 -10.59 15.07 5.42
N ARG A 51 -11.85 14.64 5.53
CA ARG A 51 -12.94 15.46 6.04
C ARG A 51 -13.47 14.83 7.31
N ASP A 52 -13.36 15.59 8.38
CA ASP A 52 -13.93 15.26 9.68
C ASP A 52 -15.27 15.99 9.88
N PRO A 53 -16.19 15.47 10.70
CA PRO A 53 -17.51 16.07 10.92
C PRO A 53 -17.46 17.52 11.41
N ILE A 54 -16.43 17.89 12.18
CA ILE A 54 -16.34 19.16 12.90
C ILE A 54 -15.51 20.19 12.11
N GLU A 55 -14.35 19.80 11.59
CA GLU A 55 -13.37 20.74 11.00
C GLU A 55 -13.49 20.89 9.48
N GLY A 56 -14.33 20.10 8.82
CA GLY A 56 -14.46 20.11 7.36
C GLY A 56 -13.28 19.43 6.65
N ARG A 57 -13.13 19.69 5.35
CA ARG A 57 -12.07 19.06 4.52
C ARG A 57 -10.74 19.76 4.74
N ARG A 58 -9.71 19.01 5.08
CA ARG A 58 -8.34 19.49 5.28
C ARG A 58 -7.32 18.59 4.58
N PHE A 59 -6.18 19.19 4.23
CA PHE A 59 -5.01 18.43 3.83
C PHE A 59 -4.48 17.63 5.02
N ASP A 60 -4.16 16.36 4.77
CA ASP A 60 -3.85 15.37 5.80
C ASP A 60 -2.36 14.99 5.75
N ALA A 61 -1.88 14.49 4.61
CA ALA A 61 -0.50 14.02 4.48
C ALA A 61 0.01 14.07 3.04
N TRP A 62 1.35 14.09 2.91
CA TRP A 62 2.03 13.65 1.69
C TRP A 62 2.47 12.21 1.88
N GLU A 63 2.31 11.37 0.86
CA GLU A 63 2.86 10.01 0.84
C GLU A 63 3.75 9.84 -0.38
N TRP A 64 4.89 9.18 -0.18
CA TRP A 64 5.80 8.79 -1.25
C TRP A 64 5.98 7.28 -1.21
N GLU A 65 5.44 6.60 -2.22
CA GLU A 65 5.47 5.15 -2.37
C GLU A 65 6.52 4.73 -3.41
N ASN A 66 7.22 3.63 -3.13
CA ASN A 66 8.24 3.05 -3.99
C ASN A 66 8.05 1.54 -4.05
N ARG A 67 7.89 1.02 -5.27
CA ARG A 67 7.81 -0.42 -5.54
C ARG A 67 9.03 -0.83 -6.35
N PHE A 68 9.77 -1.80 -5.85
CA PHE A 68 10.94 -2.36 -6.51
C PHE A 68 10.66 -3.79 -6.96
N GLN A 69 10.86 -4.08 -8.23
CA GLN A 69 10.79 -5.42 -8.78
C GLN A 69 12.18 -6.07 -8.74
N LEU A 70 12.38 -7.03 -7.85
CA LEU A 70 13.70 -7.64 -7.62
C LEU A 70 13.96 -8.86 -8.51
N THR A 71 12.89 -9.46 -9.04
CA THR A 71 12.96 -10.59 -9.97
C THR A 71 12.20 -10.30 -11.26
N GLU A 72 12.66 -10.88 -12.37
CA GLU A 72 11.90 -10.88 -13.62
C GLU A 72 10.62 -11.71 -13.46
N THR A 73 9.48 -11.12 -13.84
CA THR A 73 8.15 -11.73 -13.70
C THR A 73 8.08 -13.07 -14.42
N GLY A 74 7.71 -14.13 -13.70
CA GLY A 74 7.53 -15.48 -14.23
C GLY A 74 8.83 -16.23 -14.53
N ARG A 75 10.00 -15.65 -14.26
CA ARG A 75 11.30 -16.33 -14.42
C ARG A 75 11.58 -17.32 -13.28
N TYR A 76 11.08 -17.03 -12.09
CA TYR A 76 11.26 -17.83 -10.89
C TYR A 76 9.90 -18.34 -10.39
N PRO A 77 9.86 -19.39 -9.53
CA PRO A 77 8.61 -19.87 -8.96
C PRO A 77 7.85 -18.81 -8.14
N VAL A 78 8.58 -17.82 -7.63
CA VAL A 78 8.04 -16.69 -6.88
C VAL A 78 8.71 -15.42 -7.41
N ASP A 79 7.88 -14.48 -7.84
CA ASP A 79 8.29 -13.12 -8.11
C ASP A 79 8.42 -12.36 -6.79
N VAL A 80 9.55 -11.67 -6.60
CA VAL A 80 9.87 -10.93 -5.38
C VAL A 80 10.00 -9.46 -5.73
N GLY A 81 9.33 -8.64 -4.93
CA GLY A 81 9.49 -7.20 -4.90
C GLY A 81 9.65 -6.67 -3.48
N LEU A 82 9.86 -5.36 -3.39
CA LEU A 82 9.98 -4.64 -2.14
C LEU A 82 9.12 -3.37 -2.21
N LEU A 83 8.40 -3.10 -1.12
CA LEU A 83 7.69 -1.84 -0.91
C LEU A 83 8.47 -0.97 0.07
N LEU A 84 8.50 0.33 -0.22
CA LEU A 84 8.85 1.39 0.73
C LEU A 84 7.90 2.57 0.55
N GLU A 85 7.11 2.84 1.57
CA GLU A 85 6.23 3.99 1.70
C GLU A 85 6.76 4.91 2.79
N ILE A 86 6.74 6.20 2.50
CA ILE A 86 7.09 7.26 3.44
C ILE A 86 5.91 8.22 3.47
N GLU A 87 5.14 8.21 4.56
CA GLU A 87 4.10 9.19 4.80
C GLU A 87 4.61 10.30 5.72
N ARG A 88 4.30 11.53 5.34
CA ARG A 88 4.56 12.76 6.09
C ARG A 88 3.21 13.40 6.39
N PRO A 89 2.64 13.16 7.58
CA PRO A 89 1.45 13.83 8.08
C PRO A 89 1.66 15.34 8.19
N ARG A 90 0.60 16.12 8.00
CA ARG A 90 0.62 17.58 8.11
C ARG A 90 1.07 18.01 9.51
N ALA A 91 0.53 17.36 10.55
CA ALA A 91 0.89 17.57 11.94
C ALA A 91 2.29 16.98 12.20
N ARG A 92 3.24 17.84 12.56
CA ARG A 92 4.65 17.45 12.69
C ARG A 92 4.91 16.54 13.89
N ALA A 93 4.11 16.64 14.94
CA ALA A 93 4.22 15.83 16.15
C ALA A 93 4.04 14.33 15.87
N GLU A 94 3.28 13.97 14.82
CA GLU A 94 3.06 12.58 14.40
C GLU A 94 4.32 11.94 13.79
N GLY A 95 5.34 12.72 13.40
CA GLY A 95 6.56 12.21 12.79
C GLY A 95 6.38 11.79 11.34
N TYR A 96 7.21 10.87 10.85
CA TYR A 96 7.05 10.18 9.57
C TYR A 96 6.61 8.75 9.83
N GLU A 97 5.64 8.28 9.07
CA GLU A 97 5.29 6.86 9.03
C GLU A 97 6.08 6.19 7.90
N LEU A 98 6.77 5.11 8.22
CA LEU A 98 7.49 4.28 7.27
C LEU A 98 6.78 2.93 7.19
N THR A 99 6.37 2.53 5.99
CA THR A 99 5.86 1.18 5.73
C THR A 99 6.77 0.51 4.72
N PHE A 100 7.25 -0.69 5.03
CA PHE A 100 8.16 -1.41 4.13
C PHE A 100 8.03 -2.91 4.28
N GLY A 101 8.40 -3.65 3.23
CA GLY A 101 8.47 -5.10 3.30
C GLY A 101 8.36 -5.80 1.96
N PRO A 102 8.57 -7.12 1.94
CA PRO A 102 8.54 -7.90 0.71
C PRO A 102 7.13 -7.98 0.12
N LEU A 103 7.10 -7.98 -1.20
CA LEU A 103 5.93 -8.29 -2.02
C LEU A 103 6.21 -9.61 -2.73
N LEU A 104 5.40 -10.63 -2.48
CA LEU A 104 5.59 -11.96 -3.07
C LEU A 104 4.41 -12.28 -3.99
N GLN A 105 4.70 -12.79 -5.17
CA GLN A 105 3.70 -13.32 -6.08
C GLN A 105 4.15 -14.66 -6.64
N TRP A 106 3.22 -15.60 -6.79
CA TRP A 106 3.47 -16.84 -7.49
C TRP A 106 2.33 -17.13 -8.46
N GLU A 107 2.65 -17.80 -9.56
CA GLU A 107 1.67 -18.30 -10.52
C GLU A 107 1.91 -19.80 -10.75
N TRP A 108 0.83 -20.59 -10.65
CA TRP A 108 0.86 -22.00 -10.97
C TRP A 108 -0.39 -22.39 -11.77
N GLY A 109 -0.20 -22.59 -13.08
CA GLY A 109 -1.28 -22.93 -14.00
C GLY A 109 -2.34 -21.81 -14.02
N ALA A 110 -3.55 -22.14 -13.56
CA ALA A 110 -4.67 -21.20 -13.50
C ALA A 110 -4.75 -20.42 -12.17
N VAL A 111 -3.83 -20.66 -11.23
CA VAL A 111 -3.86 -20.04 -9.90
C VAL A 111 -2.76 -19.00 -9.78
N GLN A 112 -3.10 -17.81 -9.32
CA GLN A 112 -2.16 -16.75 -8.96
C GLN A 112 -2.36 -16.40 -7.49
N GLY A 113 -1.28 -16.33 -6.73
CA GLY A 113 -1.31 -15.90 -5.34
C GLY A 113 -0.35 -14.74 -5.09
N ASN A 114 -0.67 -13.95 -4.06
CA ASN A 114 0.25 -12.96 -3.53
C ASN A 114 0.22 -12.94 -2.00
N LEU A 115 1.35 -12.54 -1.44
CA LEU A 115 1.56 -12.34 -0.01
C LEU A 115 2.48 -11.14 0.18
N ASN A 116 2.00 -10.14 0.91
CA ASN A 116 2.78 -9.00 1.36
C ASN A 116 2.93 -9.11 2.87
N LEU A 117 4.16 -8.93 3.36
CA LEU A 117 4.45 -8.83 4.79
C LEU A 117 5.08 -7.46 4.99
N LEU A 118 4.46 -6.62 5.81
CA LEU A 118 4.83 -5.21 5.92
C LEU A 118 5.10 -4.85 7.37
N TRP A 119 6.10 -4.00 7.59
CA TRP A 119 6.36 -3.37 8.88
C TRP A 119 6.07 -1.88 8.76
N GLN A 120 5.32 -1.37 9.72
CA GLN A 120 4.97 0.04 9.83
C GLN A 120 5.55 0.61 11.12
N LYS A 121 6.17 1.79 11.04
CA LYS A 121 6.77 2.46 12.20
C LYS A 121 6.76 3.97 12.06
N HIS A 122 6.47 4.67 13.16
CA HIS A 122 6.67 6.11 13.24
C HIS A 122 8.10 6.45 13.66
N VAL A 123 8.72 7.40 12.95
CA VAL A 123 10.05 7.93 13.24
C VAL A 123 10.03 9.44 13.34
N ARG A 124 10.87 10.01 14.21
CA ARG A 124 10.89 11.46 14.49
C ARG A 124 9.53 12.02 14.94
N ALA A 125 8.73 11.18 15.59
CA ALA A 125 7.50 11.57 16.27
C ALA A 125 7.81 12.03 17.70
N ASP A 126 6.94 12.86 18.27
CA ASP A 126 7.06 13.31 19.66
C ASP A 126 6.76 12.15 20.64
N GLU A 127 5.85 11.26 20.25
CA GLU A 127 5.53 10.03 20.98
C GLU A 127 6.21 8.82 20.33
N THR A 128 6.78 7.94 21.14
CA THR A 128 7.35 6.67 20.66
C THR A 128 6.24 5.70 20.31
N SER A 129 6.25 5.17 19.08
CA SER A 129 5.38 4.07 18.67
C SER A 129 6.16 2.77 18.57
N ASP A 130 5.46 1.68 18.83
CA ASP A 130 5.95 0.35 18.48
C ASP A 130 5.96 0.17 16.95
N THR A 131 6.79 -0.76 16.47
CA THR A 131 6.71 -1.24 15.08
C THR A 131 5.55 -2.22 14.99
N GLU A 132 4.66 -2.03 14.03
CA GLU A 132 3.54 -2.94 13.76
C GLU A 132 3.83 -3.82 12.55
N GLN A 133 3.42 -5.09 12.61
CA GLN A 133 3.52 -5.99 11.47
C GLN A 133 2.15 -6.23 10.84
N HIS A 134 2.05 -6.05 9.53
CA HIS A 134 0.85 -6.23 8.74
C HIS A 134 1.07 -7.34 7.71
N TYR A 135 -0.02 -8.01 7.35
CA TYR A 135 -0.01 -8.94 6.21
C TYR A 135 -1.18 -8.65 5.27
N GLN A 136 -0.97 -8.91 4.00
CA GLN A 136 -2.01 -8.87 2.97
C GLN A 136 -1.80 -10.06 2.05
N TRP A 137 -2.87 -10.77 1.73
CA TRP A 137 -2.83 -11.87 0.76
C TRP A 137 -4.04 -11.81 -0.15
N GLN A 138 -3.84 -12.30 -1.37
CA GLN A 138 -4.90 -12.54 -2.32
C GLN A 138 -4.60 -13.79 -3.13
N LEU A 139 -5.65 -14.56 -3.40
CA LEU A 139 -5.62 -15.73 -4.25
C LEU A 139 -6.62 -15.51 -5.39
N LYS A 140 -6.20 -15.76 -6.62
CA LYS A 140 -7.02 -15.71 -7.83
C LYS A 140 -6.97 -17.05 -8.55
N TRP A 141 -8.12 -17.53 -9.00
CA TRP A 141 -8.26 -18.71 -9.84
C TRP A 141 -8.95 -18.33 -11.16
N ARG A 142 -8.21 -18.48 -12.26
CA ARG A 142 -8.68 -18.23 -13.63
C ARG A 142 -9.50 -19.43 -14.12
N ALA A 143 -10.80 -19.45 -13.77
CA ALA A 143 -11.69 -20.56 -14.09
C ALA A 143 -11.93 -20.71 -15.60
N THR A 144 -12.02 -19.60 -16.33
CA THR A 144 -12.08 -19.58 -17.80
C THR A 144 -11.21 -18.44 -18.34
N ARG A 145 -11.20 -18.25 -19.66
CA ARG A 145 -10.53 -17.09 -20.29
C ARG A 145 -11.18 -15.75 -19.95
N THR A 146 -12.41 -15.75 -19.42
CA THR A 146 -13.20 -14.53 -19.16
C THR A 146 -13.69 -14.43 -17.72
N LEU A 147 -13.52 -15.47 -16.91
CA LEU A 147 -14.00 -15.52 -15.53
C LEU A 147 -12.88 -15.90 -14.58
N GLU A 148 -12.66 -15.05 -13.58
CA GLU A 148 -11.72 -15.25 -12.48
C GLU A 148 -12.48 -15.19 -11.16
N TRP A 149 -12.14 -16.10 -10.23
CA TRP A 149 -12.59 -16.05 -8.85
C TRP A 149 -11.42 -15.61 -7.98
N GLY A 150 -11.71 -14.88 -6.91
CA GLY A 150 -10.66 -14.49 -5.98
C GLY A 150 -11.13 -14.34 -4.55
N ALA A 151 -10.18 -14.51 -3.64
CA ALA A 151 -10.32 -14.20 -2.23
C ALA A 151 -9.15 -13.31 -1.81
N GLN A 152 -9.39 -12.41 -0.87
CA GLN A 152 -8.35 -11.58 -0.29
C GLN A 152 -8.56 -11.43 1.21
N GLY A 153 -7.48 -11.25 1.94
CA GLY A 153 -7.49 -10.97 3.36
C GLY A 153 -6.31 -10.10 3.74
N PHE A 154 -6.48 -9.32 4.80
CA PHE A 154 -5.45 -8.45 5.35
C PHE A 154 -5.66 -8.30 6.84
N GLY A 155 -4.61 -7.95 7.58
CA GLY A 155 -4.68 -7.75 9.01
C GLY A 155 -3.41 -7.20 9.61
N ASN A 156 -3.54 -6.75 10.86
CA ASN A 156 -2.45 -6.31 11.72
C ASN A 156 -2.17 -7.41 12.75
N LEU A 157 -0.92 -7.88 12.81
CA LEU A 157 -0.43 -8.89 13.76
C LEU A 157 -0.02 -8.28 15.11
N GLY A 158 -0.08 -6.96 15.22
CA GLY A 158 0.27 -6.18 16.39
C GLY A 158 1.75 -5.83 16.43
N ARG A 159 2.24 -5.61 17.66
CA ARG A 159 3.61 -5.21 17.93
C ARG A 159 4.61 -6.26 17.47
N TRP A 160 5.66 -5.79 16.80
CA TRP A 160 6.82 -6.58 16.44
C TRP A 160 7.87 -6.51 17.56
N ASP A 161 8.10 -7.63 18.25
CA ASP A 161 8.95 -7.77 19.44
C ASP A 161 10.42 -8.13 19.14
N HIS A 162 11.10 -7.45 18.21
CA HIS A 162 12.54 -7.68 17.95
C HIS A 162 13.32 -6.42 17.60
#